data_AF-A0A3M2FWM5-F1
#
_entry.id   AF-A0A3M2FWM5-F1
#
_cell.length_a   1.000
_cell.length_b   1.000
_cell.length_c   1.000
_cell.angle_alpha   90.00
_cell.angle_beta   90.00
_cell.angle_gamma   90.00
#
_symmetry.space_group_name_H-M   'P 1'
#
loop_
_entity.id
_entity.type
_entity.pdbx_description
1 polymer ?
#
loop_
_entity_poly.entity_id
_entity_poly.type
_entity_poly.pdbx_seq_one_letter_code
_entity_poly.pdbx_strand_id
1 'polypeptide(L)'
;MLRPTDIEIAPAGALHILPMEVLEDFADVSPTWFYLDEDSFYYEAESGRPSCVLRHAAFDDHPAADFVFTARYPDPFSPARLSLVHPVDTDLSFDPLERVALVSQFLADFHRYVDRVGAPIELHITERVLEDALA
;
A
#
# COMPACT_ATOMS: atom_id res chain seq x y z
N MET A 1 9.35 1.28 -20.56
CA MET A 1 8.13 0.56 -20.13
C MET A 1 7.99 0.77 -18.63
N LEU A 2 6.94 1.44 -18.20
CA LEU A 2 6.64 1.61 -16.77
C LEU A 2 5.81 0.41 -16.35
N ARG A 3 6.29 -0.31 -15.34
CA ARG A 3 5.66 -1.54 -14.86
C ARG A 3 4.87 -1.18 -13.60
N PRO A 4 3.54 -1.31 -13.57
CA PRO A 4 2.83 -1.25 -12.30
C PRO A 4 3.39 -2.38 -11.41
N THR A 5 3.85 -1.97 -10.26
CA THR A 5 4.41 -2.85 -9.25
C THR A 5 3.26 -3.37 -8.41
N ASP A 6 2.98 -4.67 -8.50
CA ASP A 6 2.17 -5.36 -7.50
C ASP A 6 3.01 -5.48 -6.23
N ILE A 7 2.48 -4.95 -5.13
CA ILE A 7 3.09 -5.08 -3.79
C ILE A 7 2.21 -5.99 -2.96
N GLU A 8 2.82 -7.01 -2.38
CA GLU A 8 2.21 -7.86 -1.36
C GLU A 8 3.11 -7.85 -0.11
N ILE A 9 2.47 -7.68 1.05
CA ILE A 9 3.08 -7.63 2.38
C ILE A 9 2.59 -8.86 3.12
N ALA A 10 3.51 -9.76 3.47
CA ALA A 10 3.19 -11.03 4.10
C ALA A 10 3.93 -11.17 5.44
N PRO A 11 3.38 -11.90 6.42
CA PRO A 11 4.16 -12.31 7.59
C PRO A 11 5.36 -13.18 7.17
N ALA A 12 6.51 -13.00 7.81
CA ALA A 12 7.68 -13.83 7.60
C ALA A 12 7.48 -15.21 8.28
N GLY A 13 7.52 -16.28 7.49
CA GLY A 13 7.38 -17.65 7.99
C GLY A 13 6.03 -17.92 8.68
N ALA A 14 6.06 -18.64 9.81
CA ALA A 14 4.86 -19.08 10.54
C ALA A 14 4.44 -18.12 11.67
N LEU A 15 4.87 -16.86 11.62
CA LEU A 15 4.55 -15.87 12.65
C LEU A 15 3.13 -15.34 12.48
N HIS A 16 2.42 -15.19 13.59
CA HIS A 16 1.08 -14.63 13.62
C HIS A 16 1.18 -13.11 13.76
N ILE A 17 1.48 -12.44 12.66
CA ILE A 17 1.48 -10.97 12.55
C ILE A 17 0.35 -10.59 11.62
N LEU A 18 -0.35 -9.51 11.94
CA LEU A 18 -1.43 -8.97 11.14
C LEU A 18 -0.86 -7.94 10.16
N PRO A 19 -0.83 -8.20 8.83
CA PRO A 19 -0.23 -7.26 7.89
C PRO A 19 -0.88 -5.86 7.91
N MET A 20 -2.17 -5.78 8.23
CA MET A 20 -2.87 -4.49 8.38
C MET A 20 -2.38 -3.71 9.60
N GLU A 21 -2.22 -4.36 10.76
CA GLU A 21 -1.66 -3.69 11.95
C GLU A 21 -0.25 -3.16 11.68
N VAL A 22 0.56 -3.88 10.90
CA VAL A 22 1.91 -3.40 10.53
C VAL A 22 1.86 -2.17 9.62
N LEU A 23 0.87 -2.07 8.75
CA LEU A 23 0.64 -0.90 7.90
C LEU A 23 0.13 0.31 8.70
N GLU A 24 -0.75 0.07 9.68
CA GLU A 24 -1.23 1.08 10.63
C GLU A 24 -0.07 1.60 11.49
N ASP A 25 0.71 0.70 12.10
CA ASP A 25 1.89 1.03 12.89
C ASP A 25 2.90 1.84 12.06
N PHE A 26 3.09 1.48 10.78
CA PHE A 26 3.94 2.23 9.86
C PHE A 26 3.49 3.68 9.72
N ALA A 27 2.19 3.91 9.54
CA ALA A 27 1.65 5.25 9.40
C ALA A 27 1.81 6.07 10.69
N ASP A 28 1.60 5.45 11.85
CA ASP A 28 1.73 6.12 13.15
C ASP A 28 3.14 6.65 13.44
N VAL A 29 4.17 6.01 12.89
CA VAL A 29 5.58 6.35 13.13
C VAL A 29 6.28 7.03 11.96
N SER A 30 5.56 7.28 10.86
CA SER A 30 6.09 7.84 9.62
C SER A 30 5.54 9.25 9.38
N PRO A 31 6.40 10.27 9.27
CA PRO A 31 5.95 11.68 9.33
C PRO A 31 5.11 12.15 8.13
N THR A 32 5.10 11.40 7.03
CA THR A 32 4.41 11.74 5.78
C THR A 32 3.28 10.77 5.43
N TRP A 33 2.97 9.83 6.31
CA TRP A 33 1.98 8.77 6.08
C TRP A 33 0.92 8.83 7.16
N PHE A 34 -0.34 8.69 6.78
CA PHE A 34 -1.47 8.78 7.70
C PHE A 34 -2.41 7.61 7.46
N TYR A 35 -2.77 6.90 8.53
CA TYR A 35 -3.84 5.90 8.47
C TYR A 35 -5.20 6.60 8.40
N LEU A 36 -6.05 6.16 7.47
CA LEU A 36 -7.41 6.67 7.31
C LEU A 36 -8.42 5.61 7.78
N ASP A 37 -8.90 5.76 9.02
CA ASP A 37 -9.77 4.77 9.66
C ASP A 37 -11.13 4.61 8.96
N GLU A 38 -11.79 5.73 8.64
CA GLU A 38 -13.11 5.72 7.98
C GLU A 38 -13.04 5.11 6.57
N ASP A 39 -12.01 5.45 5.79
CA ASP A 39 -11.78 4.90 4.46
C ASP A 39 -11.43 3.41 4.52
N SER A 40 -10.63 2.99 5.49
CA SER A 40 -10.30 1.57 5.72
C SER A 40 -11.54 0.74 6.00
N PHE A 41 -12.42 1.23 6.88
CA PHE A 41 -13.70 0.61 7.15
C PHE A 41 -14.61 0.54 5.90
N TYR A 42 -14.63 1.60 5.10
CA TYR A 42 -15.38 1.62 3.84
C TYR A 42 -14.92 0.52 2.88
N TYR A 43 -13.62 0.42 2.62
CA TYR A 43 -13.07 -0.60 1.70
C TYR A 43 -13.19 -2.02 2.25
N GLU A 44 -13.13 -2.20 3.57
CA GLU A 44 -13.40 -3.50 4.19
C GLU A 44 -14.85 -3.92 3.95
N ALA A 45 -15.81 -3.02 4.18
CA ALA A 45 -17.21 -3.28 3.94
C ALA A 45 -17.51 -3.56 2.45
N GLU A 46 -16.86 -2.84 1.54
CA GLU A 46 -17.05 -3.03 0.09
C GLU A 46 -16.43 -4.34 -0.41
N SER A 47 -15.22 -4.66 0.04
CA SER A 47 -14.46 -5.82 -0.47
C SER A 47 -14.73 -7.12 0.30
N GLY A 48 -15.34 -7.04 1.48
CA GLY A 48 -15.56 -8.16 2.39
C GLY A 48 -14.26 -8.76 2.96
N ARG A 49 -13.16 -7.99 2.91
CA ARG A 49 -11.83 -8.41 3.35
C ARG A 49 -11.18 -7.27 4.14
N PRO A 50 -10.35 -7.59 5.15
CA PRO A 50 -9.59 -6.56 5.87
C PRO A 50 -8.91 -5.61 4.89
N SER A 51 -9.00 -4.31 5.18
CA SER A 51 -8.47 -3.25 4.32
C SER A 51 -7.81 -2.17 5.17
N CYS A 52 -6.76 -1.55 4.62
CA CYS A 52 -6.03 -0.46 5.25
C CYS A 52 -5.76 0.61 4.19
N VAL A 53 -6.19 1.83 4.46
CA VAL A 53 -5.96 2.99 3.61
C VAL A 53 -4.94 3.90 4.25
N LEU A 54 -3.85 4.14 3.52
CA LEU A 54 -2.78 5.04 3.91
C LEU A 54 -2.75 6.25 2.99
N ARG A 55 -2.77 7.45 3.57
CA ARG A 55 -2.57 8.71 2.84
C ARG A 55 -1.11 9.14 2.92
N HIS A 56 -0.49 9.31 1.77
CA HIS A 56 0.77 10.02 1.64
C HIS A 56 0.50 11.53 1.57
N ALA A 57 1.16 12.31 2.42
CA ALA A 57 1.13 13.77 2.34
C ALA A 57 1.78 14.26 1.05
N ALA A 58 1.30 15.37 0.49
CA ALA A 58 2.03 16.03 -0.59
C ALA A 58 3.42 16.48 -0.08
N PHE A 59 4.47 16.16 -0.83
CA PHE A 59 5.84 16.53 -0.48
C PHE A 59 6.70 16.71 -1.74
N ASP A 60 7.44 17.82 -1.81
CA ASP A 60 8.19 18.24 -3.00
C ASP A 60 7.33 18.11 -4.28
N ASP A 61 7.78 17.31 -5.26
CA ASP A 61 7.11 17.05 -6.53
C ASP A 61 6.10 15.89 -6.44
N HIS A 62 5.89 15.28 -5.27
CA HIS A 62 4.95 14.18 -5.09
C HIS A 62 3.56 14.69 -4.65
N PRO A 63 2.50 14.39 -5.41
CA PRO A 63 1.14 14.71 -5.01
C PRO A 63 0.70 13.89 -3.79
N ALA A 64 -0.31 14.40 -3.07
CA ALA A 64 -0.97 13.61 -2.05
C ALA A 64 -1.74 12.45 -2.71
N ALA A 65 -1.62 11.26 -2.12
CA ALA A 65 -2.17 10.03 -2.69
C ALA A 65 -2.68 9.10 -1.59
N ASP A 66 -3.78 8.43 -1.87
CA ASP A 66 -4.30 7.36 -1.03
C ASP A 66 -3.89 5.99 -1.60
N PHE A 67 -3.37 5.15 -0.72
CA PHE A 67 -2.92 3.79 -0.99
C PHE A 67 -3.86 2.84 -0.28
N VAL A 68 -4.59 2.03 -1.05
CA VAL A 68 -5.54 1.06 -0.52
C VAL A 68 -4.90 -0.32 -0.53
N PHE A 69 -4.67 -0.87 0.64
CA PHE A 69 -4.26 -2.26 0.85
C PHE A 69 -5.48 -3.10 1.20
N THR A 70 -5.56 -4.29 0.62
CA THR A 70 -6.63 -5.25 0.90
C THR A 70 -6.03 -6.63 1.10
N ALA A 71 -6.52 -7.37 2.08
CA ALA A 71 -6.10 -8.74 2.31
C ALA A 71 -6.44 -9.61 1.09
N ARG A 72 -5.55 -10.54 0.75
CA ARG A 72 -5.78 -11.48 -0.36
C ARG A 72 -6.99 -12.38 -0.11
N TYR A 73 -7.15 -12.83 1.13
CA TYR A 73 -8.27 -13.65 1.63
C TYR A 73 -8.96 -12.96 2.81
N PRO A 74 -10.19 -13.38 3.20
CA PRO A 74 -10.89 -12.82 4.37
C PRO A 74 -10.24 -13.11 5.73
N ASP A 75 -9.16 -13.88 5.74
CA ASP A 75 -8.39 -14.18 6.94
C ASP A 75 -7.49 -12.98 7.31
N PRO A 76 -7.46 -12.56 8.59
CA PRO A 76 -6.72 -11.36 9.00
C PRO A 76 -5.18 -11.54 8.95
N PHE A 77 -4.67 -12.78 8.91
CA PHE A 77 -3.25 -13.07 8.73
C PHE A 77 -2.87 -13.22 7.24
N SER A 78 -3.86 -13.10 6.34
CA SER A 78 -3.62 -13.14 4.90
C SER A 78 -2.68 -12.01 4.48
N PRO A 79 -1.80 -12.24 3.49
CA PRO A 79 -1.01 -11.18 2.90
C PRO A 79 -1.87 -9.99 2.45
N ALA A 80 -1.39 -8.77 2.71
CA ALA A 80 -2.01 -7.54 2.27
C ALA A 80 -1.45 -7.13 0.91
N ARG A 81 -2.31 -6.82 -0.06
CA ARG A 81 -1.91 -6.39 -1.40
C ARG A 81 -2.29 -4.93 -1.63
N LEU A 82 -1.36 -4.16 -2.17
CA LEU A 82 -1.65 -2.83 -2.70
C LEU A 82 -2.60 -2.97 -3.89
N SER A 83 -3.84 -2.53 -3.72
CA SER A 83 -4.92 -2.69 -4.69
C SER A 83 -5.12 -1.42 -5.50
N LEU A 84 -5.07 -0.24 -4.85
CA LEU A 84 -5.29 1.05 -5.49
C LEU A 84 -4.27 2.09 -5.03
N VAL A 85 -3.93 2.98 -5.95
CA VAL A 85 -3.25 4.25 -5.67
C VAL A 85 -4.00 5.31 -6.45
N HIS A 86 -4.61 6.27 -5.77
CA HIS A 86 -5.39 7.33 -6.40
C HIS A 86 -5.11 8.68 -5.74
N PRO A 87 -5.30 9.78 -6.48
CA PRO A 87 -5.18 11.11 -5.89
C PRO A 87 -6.25 11.33 -4.83
N VAL A 88 -5.90 12.13 -3.83
CA VAL A 88 -6.86 12.61 -2.81
C VAL A 88 -7.90 13.53 -3.46
N ASP A 89 -7.46 14.32 -4.45
CA ASP A 89 -8.36 15.10 -5.30
C ASP A 89 -8.90 14.19 -6.42
N THR A 90 -10.18 13.84 -6.32
CA THR A 90 -10.86 12.92 -7.24
C THR A 90 -11.03 13.47 -8.65
N ASP A 91 -10.80 14.77 -8.87
CA ASP A 91 -10.82 15.39 -10.19
C ASP A 91 -9.48 15.22 -10.94
N LEU A 92 -8.45 14.70 -10.25
CA LEU A 92 -7.15 14.41 -10.81
C LEU A 92 -7.00 12.93 -11.14
N SER A 93 -6.00 12.63 -11.96
CA SER A 93 -5.57 11.26 -12.25
C SER A 93 -4.05 11.22 -12.29
N PHE A 94 -3.45 10.20 -11.70
CA PHE A 94 -2.01 10.00 -11.83
C PHE A 94 -1.67 9.44 -13.20
N ASP A 95 -0.67 10.02 -13.83
CA ASP A 95 -0.02 9.38 -14.96
C ASP A 95 0.78 8.12 -14.49
N PRO A 96 1.19 7.24 -15.42
CA PRO A 96 1.92 6.04 -15.05
C PRO A 96 3.28 6.30 -14.37
N LEU A 97 3.95 7.42 -14.67
CA LEU A 97 5.23 7.79 -14.04
C LEU A 97 5.01 8.23 -12.59
N GLU A 98 4.01 9.07 -12.36
CA GLU A 98 3.61 9.54 -11.03
C GLU A 98 3.23 8.36 -10.14
N ARG A 99 2.44 7.41 -10.66
CA ARG A 99 2.08 6.21 -9.92
C ARG A 99 3.30 5.36 -9.57
N VAL A 100 4.25 5.18 -10.49
CA VAL A 100 5.50 4.45 -10.21
C VAL A 100 6.34 5.18 -9.16
N ALA A 101 6.43 6.50 -9.22
CA ALA A 101 7.19 7.31 -8.27
C ALA A 101 6.58 7.22 -6.86
N LEU A 102 5.26 7.33 -6.74
CA LEU A 102 4.52 7.16 -5.49
C LEU A 102 4.72 5.77 -4.88
N VAL A 103 4.61 4.72 -5.69
CA VAL A 103 4.80 3.33 -5.23
C VAL A 103 6.25 3.08 -4.81
N SER A 104 7.22 3.63 -5.54
CA SER A 104 8.65 3.54 -5.19
C SER A 104 8.95 4.26 -3.87
N GLN A 105 8.31 5.41 -3.64
CA GLN A 105 8.44 6.16 -2.40
C GLN A 105 7.86 5.36 -1.21
N PHE A 106 6.66 4.80 -1.35
CA PHE A 106 6.08 3.89 -0.35
C PHE A 106 7.05 2.74 -0.01
N LEU A 107 7.58 2.05 -1.02
CA LEU A 107 8.51 0.93 -0.80
C LEU A 107 9.79 1.37 -0.07
N ALA A 108 10.33 2.54 -0.37
CA ALA A 108 11.52 3.07 0.28
C ALA A 108 11.25 3.38 1.76
N ASP A 109 10.12 4.02 2.05
CA ASP A 109 9.75 4.40 3.42
C ASP A 109 9.35 3.18 4.26
N PHE A 110 8.59 2.27 3.67
CA PHE A 110 8.14 1.06 4.34
C PHE A 110 9.31 0.09 4.61
N HIS A 111 10.25 -0.10 3.67
CA HIS A 111 11.48 -0.85 3.96
C HIS A 111 12.26 -0.25 5.13
N ARG A 112 12.44 1.08 5.14
CA ARG A 112 13.15 1.76 6.23
C ARG A 112 12.45 1.55 7.58
N TYR A 113 11.12 1.54 7.58
CA TYR A 113 10.33 1.22 8.76
C TYR A 113 10.58 -0.22 9.22
N VAL A 114 10.43 -1.21 8.34
CA VAL A 114 10.63 -2.64 8.63
C VAL A 114 12.02 -2.89 9.21
N ASP A 115 13.05 -2.34 8.58
CA ASP A 115 14.44 -2.45 9.04
C ASP A 115 14.62 -1.83 10.43
N ARG A 116 13.96 -0.71 10.70
CA ARG A 116 14.04 0.00 11.99
C ARG A 116 13.37 -0.76 13.12
N VAL A 117 12.18 -1.33 12.88
CA VAL A 117 11.40 -2.01 13.93
C VAL A 117 11.71 -3.51 14.02
N GLY A 118 12.43 -4.06 13.05
CA GLY A 118 12.70 -5.49 12.95
C GLY A 118 11.42 -6.31 12.75
N ALA A 119 10.44 -5.75 12.05
CA ALA A 119 9.15 -6.39 11.82
C ALA A 119 9.37 -7.69 11.04
N PRO A 120 8.86 -8.84 11.50
CA PRO A 120 8.96 -10.11 10.78
C PRO A 120 7.98 -10.15 9.61
N ILE A 121 8.17 -9.29 8.62
CA ILE A 121 7.36 -9.23 7.40
C ILE A 121 8.25 -9.39 6.16
N GLU A 122 7.67 -9.99 5.13
CA GLU A 122 8.26 -10.14 3.81
C GLU A 122 7.53 -9.22 2.83
N LEU A 123 8.31 -8.51 2.01
CA LEU A 123 7.82 -7.68 0.93
C LEU A 123 8.01 -8.43 -0.38
N HIS A 124 6.90 -8.80 -1.01
CA HIS A 124 6.88 -9.40 -2.33
C HIS A 124 6.53 -8.35 -3.38
N ILE A 125 7.48 -8.08 -4.26
CA ILE A 125 7.38 -7.08 -5.31
C ILE A 125 7.32 -7.81 -6.64
N THR A 126 6.18 -7.73 -7.33
CA THR A 126 6.03 -8.31 -8.67
C THR A 126 5.88 -7.19 -9.68
N GLU A 127 6.87 -7.04 -10.55
CA GLU A 127 6.76 -6.12 -11.69
C GLU A 127 5.84 -6.73 -12.74
N ARG A 128 4.66 -6.15 -12.97
CA ARG A 128 3.85 -6.51 -14.14
C ARG A 128 4.28 -5.67 -15.33
N VAL A 129 4.66 -6.33 -16.43
CA VAL A 129 4.58 -5.67 -17.74
C VAL A 129 3.09 -5.51 -18.03
N LEU A 130 2.64 -4.27 -18.21
CA LEU A 130 1.27 -4.01 -18.65
C LEU A 130 1.18 -4.45 -20.12
N GLU A 131 0.92 -5.73 -20.39
CA GLU A 131 0.67 -6.22 -21.75
C GLU A 131 -0.76 -5.93 -22.24
N ASP A 132 -1.68 -5.51 -21.36
CA ASP A 132 -3.09 -5.32 -21.70
C ASP A 132 -3.59 -3.87 -21.53
N ALA A 133 -2.98 -2.93 -22.27
CA ALA A 133 -3.65 -1.65 -22.61
C ALA A 133 -4.05 -1.57 -24.09
N LEU A 134 -3.94 -2.69 -24.83
CA LEU A 134 -4.35 -2.80 -26.23
C LEU A 134 -5.11 -4.13 -26.45
N ALA A 135 -6.31 -4.23 -25.88
CA ALA A 135 -7.32 -5.19 -26.31
C ALA A 135 -8.69 -4.51 -26.32
#